data_AF-A0A7C4XXV4-F1
#
_entry.id   AF-A0A7C4XXV4-F1
#
_cell.length_a   1.000
_cell.length_b   1.000
_cell.length_c   1.000
_cell.angle_alpha   90.00
_cell.angle_beta   90.00
_cell.angle_gamma   90.00
#
_symmetry.space_group_name_H-M   'P 1'
#
loop_
_entity.id
_entity.type
_entity.pdbx_description
1 polymer ?
#
loop_
_entity_poly.entity_id
_entity_poly.type
_entity_poly.pdbx_seq_one_letter_code
_entity_poly.pdbx_strand_id
1 'polypeptide(L)'
;MAAPTLASPAPGATRATGANEGSTTRLWPIALTVAVLALLATMTSAAGRYIGDNRFELYFAPFELLERHLAVWDSSRGLGRPRWDFWPATAAALAVLRGIGLGPDLAERVWHAVLLTAA
;
A
#
# COMPACT_ATOMS: atom_id res chain seq x y z
N MET A 1 33.46 -38.51 59.32
CA MET A 1 33.60 -37.16 58.74
C MET A 1 32.34 -36.91 57.91
N ALA A 2 31.34 -36.26 58.50
CA ALA A 2 30.00 -36.13 57.94
C ALA A 2 29.92 -34.85 57.07
N ALA A 3 29.39 -34.97 55.86
CA ALA A 3 29.19 -33.84 54.94
C ALA A 3 27.94 -33.04 55.34
N PRO A 4 27.96 -31.69 55.21
CA PRO A 4 26.84 -30.85 55.60
C PRO A 4 25.67 -30.94 54.62
N THR A 5 24.48 -31.12 55.19
CA THR A 5 23.16 -31.03 54.57
C THR A 5 22.97 -29.64 53.93
N LEU A 6 22.79 -29.57 52.60
CA LEU A 6 22.35 -28.34 51.93
C LEU A 6 20.84 -28.18 52.14
N ALA A 7 20.48 -27.15 52.89
CA ALA A 7 19.10 -26.74 53.12
C ALA A 7 18.40 -26.33 51.80
N SER A 8 17.14 -26.72 51.68
CA SER A 8 16.23 -26.39 50.58
C SER A 8 15.94 -24.89 50.54
N PRO A 9 15.88 -24.22 49.37
CA PRO A 9 15.37 -22.87 49.28
C PRO A 9 13.83 -22.88 49.31
N ALA A 10 13.24 -22.23 50.32
CA ALA A 10 11.96 -21.54 50.21
C ALA A 10 12.25 -20.09 50.61
N PRO A 11 11.75 -19.05 49.92
CA PRO A 11 10.31 -18.81 49.82
C PRO A 11 9.88 -18.17 48.49
N GLY A 12 8.56 -18.01 48.33
CA GLY A 12 7.94 -17.35 47.19
C GLY A 12 8.54 -15.98 46.87
N ALA A 13 9.17 -15.88 45.71
CA ALA A 13 9.33 -14.64 44.97
C ALA A 13 8.39 -14.73 43.77
N THR A 14 7.19 -14.18 43.96
CA THR A 14 6.35 -13.53 42.96
C THR A 14 6.83 -13.71 41.52
N ARG A 15 6.37 -14.78 40.86
CA ARG A 15 6.23 -14.73 39.41
C ARG A 15 5.08 -13.76 39.17
N ALA A 16 5.40 -12.46 39.16
CA ALA A 16 4.58 -11.49 38.47
C ALA A 16 4.54 -11.97 37.02
N THR A 17 3.59 -12.84 36.72
CA THR A 17 2.92 -12.86 35.43
C THR A 17 2.33 -11.47 35.29
N GLY A 18 3.18 -10.52 34.91
CA GLY A 18 2.76 -9.38 34.14
C GLY A 18 2.08 -10.02 32.95
N ALA A 19 0.76 -10.14 33.04
CA ALA A 19 -0.06 -10.24 31.87
C ALA A 19 0.48 -9.12 30.98
N ASN A 20 1.15 -9.49 29.89
CA ASN A 20 1.18 -8.66 28.71
C ASN A 20 -0.29 -8.55 28.34
N GLU A 21 -1.00 -7.63 28.99
CA GLU A 21 -2.21 -7.04 28.49
C GLU A 21 -1.79 -6.47 27.16
N GLY A 22 -2.00 -7.26 26.12
CA GLY A 22 -1.72 -6.90 24.76
C GLY A 22 -2.54 -5.65 24.51
N SER A 23 -1.90 -4.49 24.69
CA SER A 23 -2.38 -3.24 24.16
C SER A 23 -2.41 -3.42 22.66
N THR A 24 -3.54 -3.91 22.15
CA THR A 24 -3.89 -3.88 20.73
C THR A 24 -3.93 -2.41 20.37
N THR A 25 -2.75 -1.88 20.06
CA THR A 25 -2.58 -0.50 19.66
C THR A 25 -3.33 -0.37 18.34
N ARG A 26 -4.42 0.39 18.34
CA ARG A 26 -5.23 0.60 17.16
C ARG A 26 -4.46 1.52 16.23
N LEU A 27 -3.89 0.98 15.16
CA LEU A 27 -3.10 1.74 14.18
C LEU A 27 -3.97 2.51 13.17
N TRP A 28 -5.26 2.20 13.09
CA TRP A 28 -6.17 2.83 12.12
C TRP A 28 -6.25 4.37 12.22
N PRO A 29 -6.16 5.02 13.41
CA PRO A 29 -6.17 6.48 13.47
C PRO A 29 -4.93 7.08 12.82
N ILE A 30 -3.77 6.45 13.01
CA ILE A 30 -2.51 6.87 12.39
C ILE A 30 -2.61 6.72 10.87
N ALA A 31 -3.08 5.56 10.40
CA ALA A 31 -3.29 5.31 8.98
C ALA A 31 -4.25 6.34 8.35
N LEU A 32 -5.33 6.69 9.06
CA LEU A 32 -6.26 7.72 8.61
C LEU A 32 -5.61 9.11 8.55
N THR A 33 -4.84 9.50 9.56
CA THR A 33 -4.11 10.77 9.55
C THR A 33 -3.13 10.83 8.38
N VAL A 34 -2.36 9.77 8.14
CA VAL A 34 -1.46 9.68 6.98
C VAL A 34 -2.23 9.76 5.68
N ALA A 35 -3.36 9.06 5.55
CA ALA A 35 -4.20 9.11 4.35
C ALA A 35 -4.70 10.52 4.03
N VAL A 36 -5.16 11.25 5.05
CA VAL A 36 -5.62 12.64 4.89
C VAL A 36 -4.46 13.54 4.46
N LEU A 37 -3.30 13.43 5.10
CA LEU A 37 -2.12 14.22 4.75
C LEU A 37 -1.63 13.91 3.32
N ALA A 38 -1.60 12.63 2.93
CA ALA A 38 -1.23 12.19 1.60
C ALA A 38 -2.17 12.75 0.54
N LEU A 39 -3.49 12.69 0.78
CA LEU A 39 -4.48 13.24 -0.13
C LEU A 39 -4.33 14.76 -0.27
N LEU A 40 -4.15 15.48 0.84
CA LEU A 40 -3.91 16.92 0.80
C LEU A 40 -2.64 17.27 0.03
N ALA A 41 -1.55 16.53 0.26
CA ALA A 41 -0.29 16.73 -0.43
C ALA A 41 -0.43 16.56 -1.96
N THR A 42 -1.09 15.49 -2.44
CA THR A 42 -1.24 15.25 -3.89
C THR A 42 -2.20 16.23 -4.56
N MET A 43 -3.26 16.68 -3.86
CA MET A 43 -4.17 17.69 -4.41
C MET A 43 -3.54 19.08 -4.50
N THR A 44 -2.63 19.41 -3.58
CA THR A 44 -2.01 20.76 -3.52
C THR A 44 -0.71 20.89 -4.27
N SER A 45 0.03 19.79 -4.51
CA SER A 45 1.37 19.81 -5.12
C SER A 45 1.44 20.53 -6.47
N ALA A 46 0.38 20.42 -7.28
CA ALA A 46 0.24 21.15 -8.55
C ALA A 46 -1.22 21.58 -8.76
N ALA A 47 -1.78 22.30 -7.79
CA ALA A 47 -3.18 22.75 -7.87
C ALA A 47 -3.44 23.52 -9.18
N GLY A 48 -4.47 23.09 -9.92
CA GLY A 48 -4.86 23.72 -11.19
C GLY A 48 -4.03 23.34 -12.42
N ARG A 49 -3.07 22.42 -12.30
CA ARG A 49 -2.27 21.93 -13.43
C ARG A 49 -2.15 20.41 -13.40
N TYR A 50 -2.37 19.78 -14.55
CA TYR A 50 -2.05 18.36 -14.71
C TYR A 50 -0.55 18.18 -14.96
N ILE A 51 0.08 17.32 -14.16
CA ILE A 51 1.45 16.85 -14.38
C ILE A 51 1.31 15.34 -14.61
N GLY A 52 1.48 14.91 -15.86
CA GLY A 52 1.35 13.50 -16.19
C GLY A 52 2.56 12.68 -15.77
N ASP A 53 2.30 11.52 -15.19
CA ASP A 53 3.30 10.49 -14.93
C ASP A 53 3.96 9.94 -16.21
N ASN A 54 5.04 9.17 -16.05
CA ASN A 54 5.74 8.50 -17.15
C ASN A 54 4.89 7.42 -17.87
N ARG A 55 3.74 7.03 -17.30
CA ARG A 55 2.80 6.05 -17.85
C ARG A 55 1.43 6.66 -18.07
N PHE A 56 1.33 7.48 -19.09
CA PHE A 56 0.08 8.12 -19.49
C PHE A 56 -1.08 7.12 -19.70
N GLU A 57 -0.82 5.95 -20.29
CA GLU A 57 -1.89 4.99 -20.61
C GLU A 57 -2.61 4.45 -19.36
N LEU A 58 -1.92 4.38 -18.21
CA LEU A 58 -2.51 3.93 -16.94
C LEU A 58 -3.67 4.81 -16.49
N TYR A 59 -3.60 6.11 -16.72
CA TYR A 59 -4.58 7.07 -16.21
C TYR A 59 -5.66 7.39 -17.25
N PHE A 60 -5.30 7.40 -18.53
CA PHE A 60 -6.21 7.76 -19.61
C PHE A 60 -7.06 6.58 -20.10
N ALA A 61 -6.46 5.40 -20.24
CA ALA A 61 -7.10 4.21 -20.81
C ALA A 61 -6.79 2.92 -20.01
N PRO A 62 -7.07 2.86 -18.69
CA PRO A 62 -6.72 1.70 -17.87
C PRO A 62 -7.46 0.42 -18.28
N PHE A 63 -8.68 0.52 -18.82
CA PHE A 63 -9.45 -0.64 -19.29
C PHE A 63 -8.79 -1.32 -20.48
N GLU A 64 -8.41 -0.54 -21.50
CA GLU A 64 -7.67 -1.07 -22.65
C GLU A 64 -6.33 -1.67 -22.23
N LEU A 65 -5.65 -1.07 -21.25
CA LEU A 65 -4.40 -1.58 -20.74
C LEU A 65 -4.59 -2.95 -20.05
N LEU A 66 -5.66 -3.10 -19.26
CA LEU A 66 -6.05 -4.38 -18.63
C LEU A 66 -6.38 -5.43 -19.68
N GLU A 67 -7.16 -5.10 -20.70
CA GLU A 67 -7.47 -6.03 -21.79
C GLU A 67 -6.18 -6.51 -22.47
N ARG A 68 -5.24 -5.59 -22.72
CA ARG A 68 -3.92 -5.96 -23.24
C ARG A 68 -3.16 -6.87 -22.29
N HIS A 69 -3.33 -6.76 -20.96
CA HIS A 69 -2.69 -7.68 -20.00
C HIS A 69 -3.22 -9.11 -20.06
N LEU A 70 -4.41 -9.33 -20.64
CA LEU A 70 -4.99 -10.66 -20.84
C LEU A 70 -4.45 -11.37 -22.10
N ALA A 71 -3.82 -10.62 -23.00
CA ALA A 71 -3.23 -11.16 -24.21
C ALA A 71 -1.70 -11.30 -24.06
N VAL A 72 -1.18 -12.45 -24.51
CA VAL A 72 0.27 -12.68 -24.62
C VAL A 72 0.86 -11.86 -25.78
N TRP A 73 0.07 -11.64 -26.83
CA TRP A 73 0.46 -10.88 -28.01
C TRP A 73 -0.13 -9.47 -27.97
N ASP A 74 0.70 -8.47 -28.27
CA ASP A 74 0.30 -7.07 -28.39
C ASP A 74 0.72 -6.54 -29.77
N SER A 75 -0.24 -6.32 -30.66
CA SER A 75 0.00 -5.81 -32.01
C SER A 75 0.38 -4.32 -32.03
N SER A 76 0.17 -3.59 -30.93
CA SER A 76 0.49 -2.15 -30.82
C SER A 76 1.95 -1.90 -30.45
N ARG A 77 2.64 -2.91 -29.89
CA ARG A 77 4.06 -2.83 -29.52
C ARG A 77 4.86 -3.66 -30.52
N GLY A 78 5.61 -2.99 -31.39
CA GLY A 78 6.24 -3.57 -32.58
C GLY A 78 6.87 -4.97 -32.40
N LEU A 79 6.77 -5.79 -33.46
CA LEU A 79 7.37 -7.12 -33.70
C LEU A 79 7.94 -7.87 -32.47
N GLY A 80 7.12 -8.15 -31.46
CA GLY A 80 7.47 -9.07 -30.38
C GLY A 80 8.41 -8.52 -29.30
N ARG A 81 8.44 -7.20 -29.06
CA ARG A 81 9.21 -6.66 -27.93
C ARG A 81 8.67 -7.21 -26.59
N PRO A 82 9.55 -7.72 -25.70
CA PRO A 82 9.12 -8.21 -24.40
C PRO A 82 8.45 -7.10 -23.58
N ARG A 83 7.36 -7.46 -22.89
CA ARG A 83 6.57 -6.55 -22.07
C ARG A 83 7.21 -6.37 -20.70
N TRP A 84 8.04 -5.33 -20.56
CA TRP A 84 8.58 -4.91 -19.25
C TRP A 84 7.56 -4.14 -18.40
N ASP A 85 6.41 -3.79 -19.00
CA ASP A 85 5.38 -2.94 -18.40
C ASP A 85 4.17 -3.78 -18.02
N PHE A 86 4.34 -4.69 -17.06
CA PHE A 86 3.26 -5.51 -16.52
C PHE A 86 2.84 -5.01 -15.13
N TRP A 87 1.79 -4.19 -15.07
CA TRP A 87 1.31 -3.54 -13.84
C TRP A 87 -0.21 -3.75 -13.66
N PRO A 88 -0.71 -5.00 -13.69
CA PRO A 88 -2.14 -5.27 -13.71
C PRO A 88 -2.85 -4.80 -12.44
N ALA A 89 -2.19 -4.84 -11.28
CA ALA A 89 -2.77 -4.38 -10.01
C ALA A 89 -3.03 -2.86 -10.04
N THR A 90 -2.04 -2.08 -10.49
CA THR A 90 -2.16 -0.63 -10.65
C THR A 90 -3.22 -0.28 -11.70
N ALA A 91 -3.21 -0.96 -12.85
CA ALA A 91 -4.20 -0.76 -13.90
C ALA A 91 -5.62 -1.09 -13.42
N ALA A 92 -5.79 -2.14 -12.61
CA ALA A 92 -7.07 -2.50 -12.01
C ALA A 92 -7.57 -1.44 -11.02
N ALA A 93 -6.71 -0.96 -10.13
CA ALA A 93 -7.07 0.09 -9.20
C ALA A 93 -7.48 1.39 -9.94
N LEU A 94 -6.72 1.78 -10.96
CA LEU A 94 -7.04 2.95 -11.79
C LEU A 94 -8.31 2.74 -12.62
N ALA A 95 -8.56 1.53 -13.14
CA ALA A 95 -9.81 1.19 -13.82
C ALA A 95 -11.02 1.35 -12.89
N VAL A 96 -10.91 0.96 -11.62
CA VAL A 96 -11.98 1.19 -10.63
C VAL A 96 -12.21 2.68 -10.43
N LEU A 97 -11.15 3.47 -10.21
CA LEU A 97 -11.26 4.93 -10.03
C LEU A 97 -11.88 5.61 -11.26
N ARG A 98 -11.46 5.24 -12.46
CA ARG A 98 -12.02 5.75 -13.72
C ARG A 98 -13.45 5.26 -13.95
N GLY A 99 -13.78 4.04 -13.55
CA GLY A 99 -15.10 3.44 -13.66
C GLY A 99 -16.17 4.12 -12.78
N ILE A 100 -15.77 4.67 -11.63
CA ILE A 100 -16.66 5.50 -10.79
C ILE A 100 -16.73 6.97 -11.25
N GLY A 101 -16.07 7.32 -12.36
CA GLY A 101 -16.20 8.63 -13.02
C GLY A 101 -15.11 9.65 -12.69
N LEU A 102 -14.03 9.30 -11.97
CA LEU A 102 -12.93 10.24 -11.77
C LEU A 102 -12.26 10.56 -13.12
N GLY A 103 -11.92 11.84 -13.33
CA GLY A 103 -11.05 12.25 -14.44
C GLY A 103 -9.64 11.66 -14.29
N PRO A 104 -8.82 11.62 -15.36
CA PRO A 104 -7.47 11.06 -15.32
C PRO A 104 -6.57 11.76 -14.28
N ASP A 105 -6.59 13.09 -14.22
CA ASP A 105 -5.84 13.89 -13.22
C ASP A 105 -6.23 13.54 -11.78
N LEU A 106 -7.54 13.46 -11.49
CA LEU A 106 -8.01 13.15 -10.15
C LEU A 106 -7.72 11.69 -9.77
N ALA A 107 -7.89 10.75 -10.71
CA ALA A 107 -7.56 9.34 -10.50
C ALA A 107 -6.07 9.15 -10.20
N GLU A 108 -5.20 9.86 -10.91
CA GLU A 108 -3.74 9.86 -10.68
C GLU A 108 -3.39 10.35 -9.27
N ARG A 109 -3.90 11.52 -8.87
CA ARG A 109 -3.61 12.09 -7.54
C ARG A 109 -4.16 11.25 -6.39
N VAL A 110 -5.34 10.64 -6.56
CA VAL A 110 -5.92 9.72 -5.57
C VAL A 110 -5.06 8.46 -5.48
N TRP A 111 -4.62 7.91 -6.61
CA TRP A 111 -3.74 6.75 -6.62
C TRP A 111 -2.40 7.03 -5.94
N HIS A 112 -1.77 8.18 -6.21
CA HIS A 112 -0.55 8.58 -5.51
C HIS A 112 -0.77 8.73 -3.99
N ALA A 113 -1.93 9.26 -3.57
CA ALA A 113 -2.26 9.35 -2.15
C ALA A 113 -2.38 7.96 -1.49
N VAL A 114 -2.97 6.99 -2.20
CA VAL A 114 -3.02 5.59 -1.75
C VAL A 114 -1.61 5.01 -1.61
N LEU A 115 -0.74 5.21 -2.60
CA LEU A 115 0.64 4.73 -2.55
C LEU A 115 1.43 5.35 -1.38
N LEU A 116 1.28 6.65 -1.14
CA LEU A 116 1.91 7.34 -0.01
C LEU A 116 1.38 6.85 1.35
N THR A 117 0.12 6.43 1.41
CA THR A 117 -0.47 5.90 2.64
C THR A 117 -0.03 4.47 2.92
N ALA A 118 0.24 3.69 1.87
CA ALA A 118 0.58 2.28 1.96
C ALA A 118 2.09 1.99 2.00
N ALA A 119 2.93 3.00 1.76
CA ALA A 119 4.39 2.92 1.79
C ALA A 119 4.94 2.74 3.22
#